data_AF-A0A1Q5BR51-F1
#
_entry.id   AF-A0A1Q5BR51-F1
#
_cell.length_a   1.000
_cell.length_b   1.000
_cell.length_c   1.000
_cell.angle_alpha   90.00
_cell.angle_beta   90.00
_cell.angle_gamma   90.00
#
_symmetry.space_group_name_H-M   'P 1'
#
loop_
_entity.id
_entity.type
_entity.pdbx_description
1 polymer ?
#
loop_
_entity_poly.entity_id
_entity_poly.type
_entity_poly.pdbx_seq_one_letter_code
_entity_poly.pdbx_strand_id
1 'polypeptide(L)'
;MTRTPQGRTNRLTRPSIAVAAAVAVTAGVVAAAPDAKTAEPTPKLSLIAASTSVTLDSWKDDPGVYLDLGTYLTSENGAFELKVTRKSYKDPVVATQVLRNGKKTTNKALPAGLVKDFSGLPGFAQVSVTDAAGKTVLKQTEAFCPNNASGRIRPDAPANSKYPQSCPVNPFTLGSVWGVENGWASNTYAGYYAKPVQLAAGTYTAKISVTKKYRDLFGIANKPQTVKVTVRERSWEEEEGQGAGSAARGAAPKSATAHQGHTGHRGHEGHQQAADAPAASPHAGHGAPARPEAPAGRTTGAAPTFNVGHGPYPPAPPALPWALKKESLQRQAFSAAKVGDRPGQTDGSRQAPAAKPNAKRPTGKATVPDAPKPDLRSLPAYGITVNDGYEEKAGRDYLAFSANVWNAGPAKLVVDGFRSPGKELMDAYQYFYDAKGKQVGYTPTGTMEWDPRPGHEHWHFTDFASYRLLKADKKESVRSGKEAFCLANTDAVDYTVKNANWHPDNTDLSTACGQENSISVREVLDVGSGDTYTQDLPGQSFDITGLPNGTYYIQVLANPENRLKETNHKNNSALRKVVLGGKKGARTVTVPAHELVNAN
;
A
#
# COMPACT_ATOMS: atom_id res chain seq x y z
N MET A 1 -11.57 -97.88 68.21
CA MET A 1 -12.66 -97.19 68.92
C MET A 1 -12.19 -95.79 69.30
N THR A 2 -13.03 -94.79 68.99
CA THR A 2 -13.23 -93.47 69.64
C THR A 2 -12.08 -92.46 69.85
N ARG A 3 -12.30 -91.27 69.24
CA ARG A 3 -12.07 -89.84 69.66
C ARG A 3 -10.63 -89.44 70.08
N THR A 4 -10.03 -88.31 69.69
CA THR A 4 -10.47 -86.88 69.65
C THR A 4 -9.47 -86.03 68.78
N PRO A 5 -9.36 -84.67 68.81
CA PRO A 5 -9.53 -83.80 67.62
C PRO A 5 -8.29 -82.97 67.18
N GLN A 6 -8.47 -82.21 66.09
CA GLN A 6 -7.96 -80.86 65.74
C GLN A 6 -7.44 -80.78 64.30
N GLY A 7 -7.82 -79.72 63.58
CA GLY A 7 -7.18 -79.38 62.31
C GLY A 7 -7.99 -78.43 61.43
N ARG A 8 -7.58 -77.15 61.43
CA ARG A 8 -7.86 -76.12 60.41
C ARG A 8 -7.89 -76.68 58.98
N THR A 9 -8.72 -76.12 58.09
CA THR A 9 -8.24 -75.65 56.77
C THR A 9 -9.26 -74.81 56.00
N ASN A 10 -8.64 -73.99 55.16
CA ASN A 10 -9.08 -73.11 54.10
C ASN A 10 -9.98 -73.71 52.99
N ARG A 11 -10.50 -72.75 52.20
CA ARG A 11 -10.92 -72.78 50.79
C ARG A 11 -12.35 -73.25 50.47
N LEU A 12 -13.09 -72.36 49.80
CA LEU A 12 -13.31 -72.43 48.36
C LEU A 12 -14.07 -71.18 47.90
N THR A 13 -13.64 -70.57 46.79
CA THR A 13 -14.55 -70.01 45.78
C THR A 13 -13.83 -69.96 44.45
N ARG A 14 -14.62 -70.19 43.41
CA ARG A 14 -14.29 -70.58 42.03
C ARG A 14 -14.63 -69.39 41.08
N PRO A 15 -14.43 -69.45 39.75
CA PRO A 15 -13.36 -68.75 39.04
C PRO A 15 -13.91 -67.77 37.97
N SER A 16 -13.01 -67.10 37.23
CA SER A 16 -13.33 -66.55 35.90
C SER A 16 -12.09 -66.62 35.01
N ILE A 17 -12.29 -67.14 33.81
CA ILE A 17 -11.28 -67.52 32.81
C ILE A 17 -10.85 -66.29 32.02
N ALA A 18 -9.54 -66.10 31.85
CA ALA A 18 -8.96 -65.24 30.83
C ALA A 18 -7.94 -66.05 30.03
N VAL A 19 -8.19 -66.24 28.73
CA VAL A 19 -7.28 -66.87 27.78
C VAL A 19 -6.51 -65.77 27.06
N ALA A 20 -5.19 -65.75 27.26
CA ALA A 20 -4.26 -64.98 26.44
C ALA A 20 -3.71 -65.89 25.35
N ALA A 21 -3.80 -65.47 24.09
CA ALA A 21 -3.14 -66.14 22.97
C ALA A 21 -2.01 -65.23 22.45
N ALA A 22 -0.79 -65.74 22.50
CA ALA A 22 0.42 -65.11 22.00
C ALA A 22 0.50 -65.24 20.46
N VAL A 23 0.82 -64.14 19.77
CA VAL A 23 1.16 -64.14 18.34
C VAL A 23 2.67 -64.05 18.22
N ALA A 24 3.25 -65.00 17.48
CA ALA A 24 4.68 -65.15 17.23
C ALA A 24 5.23 -63.99 16.36
N VAL A 25 6.37 -63.43 16.75
CA VAL A 25 7.11 -62.42 15.99
C VAL A 25 8.04 -63.12 15.01
N THR A 26 7.71 -63.11 13.73
CA THR A 26 8.65 -63.42 12.65
C THR A 26 9.48 -62.18 12.34
N ALA A 27 10.77 -62.21 12.63
CA ALA A 27 11.74 -61.20 12.23
C ALA A 27 11.96 -61.26 10.71
N GLY A 28 11.13 -60.55 9.95
CA GLY A 28 11.41 -60.21 8.56
C GLY A 28 12.29 -58.98 8.52
N VAL A 29 13.49 -59.10 7.94
CA VAL A 29 14.29 -57.94 7.54
C VAL A 29 13.53 -57.23 6.43
N VAL A 30 12.73 -56.23 6.79
CA VAL A 30 12.20 -55.27 5.84
C VAL A 30 13.40 -54.42 5.44
N ALA A 31 13.92 -54.64 4.25
CA ALA A 31 14.81 -53.67 3.62
C ALA A 31 14.04 -52.34 3.63
N ALA A 32 14.52 -51.38 4.43
CA ALA A 32 13.98 -50.04 4.44
C ALA A 32 14.06 -49.54 2.99
N ALA A 33 12.89 -49.39 2.35
CA ALA A 33 12.80 -48.59 1.15
C ALA A 33 13.49 -47.26 1.47
N PRO A 34 14.39 -46.75 0.62
CA PRO A 34 15.01 -45.47 0.88
C PRO A 34 13.90 -44.47 1.17
N ASP A 35 13.92 -43.87 2.36
CA ASP A 35 12.99 -42.82 2.75
C ASP A 35 12.80 -41.94 1.52
N ALA A 36 11.59 -41.93 0.98
CA ALA A 36 11.24 -41.02 -0.10
C ALA A 36 11.54 -39.64 0.45
N LYS A 37 12.69 -39.06 0.06
CA LYS A 37 13.08 -37.70 0.43
C LYS A 37 11.85 -36.87 0.14
N THR A 38 11.16 -36.43 1.18
CA THR A 38 9.99 -35.57 1.05
C THR A 38 10.45 -34.42 0.18
N ALA A 39 9.95 -34.37 -1.06
CA ALA A 39 10.42 -33.42 -2.05
C ALA A 39 10.42 -32.02 -1.41
N GLU A 40 11.49 -31.26 -1.58
CA GLU A 40 11.55 -29.91 -1.00
C GLU A 40 10.29 -29.15 -1.46
N PRO A 41 9.48 -28.60 -0.54
CA PRO A 41 8.24 -27.91 -0.87
C PRO A 41 8.61 -26.72 -1.75
N THR A 42 8.46 -26.92 -3.05
CA THR A 42 8.73 -25.94 -4.09
C THR A 42 7.36 -25.38 -4.46
N PRO A 43 7.18 -24.05 -4.43
CA PRO A 43 5.89 -23.45 -4.76
C PRO A 43 5.48 -23.89 -6.17
N LYS A 44 4.32 -24.51 -6.27
CA LYS A 44 3.69 -24.88 -7.53
C LYS A 44 2.91 -23.68 -8.04
N LEU A 45 3.46 -23.06 -9.07
CA LEU A 45 2.89 -21.87 -9.69
C LEU A 45 1.96 -22.25 -10.86
N SER A 46 0.76 -21.67 -10.91
CA SER A 46 -0.19 -21.89 -12.01
C SER A 46 -0.85 -20.59 -12.46
N LEU A 47 -0.97 -20.41 -13.77
CA LEU A 47 -1.76 -19.33 -14.35
C LEU A 47 -3.23 -19.76 -14.42
N ILE A 48 -4.12 -18.97 -13.82
CA ILE A 48 -5.57 -19.17 -13.85
C ILE A 48 -6.27 -17.92 -14.39
N ALA A 49 -7.49 -18.09 -14.88
CA ALA A 49 -8.42 -16.99 -15.13
C ALA A 49 -9.56 -17.05 -14.11
N ALA A 50 -9.84 -15.95 -13.43
CA ALA A 50 -10.95 -15.85 -12.48
C ALA A 50 -12.31 -15.83 -13.20
N SER A 51 -12.33 -15.33 -14.44
CA SER A 51 -13.52 -15.29 -15.29
C SER A 51 -13.17 -15.70 -16.72
N THR A 52 -14.17 -16.23 -17.44
CA THR A 52 -14.06 -16.53 -18.88
C THR A 52 -14.33 -15.31 -19.76
N SER A 53 -14.79 -14.20 -19.16
CA SER A 53 -15.01 -12.93 -19.86
C SER A 53 -14.79 -11.72 -18.96
N VAL A 54 -14.33 -10.61 -19.56
CA VAL A 54 -14.17 -9.32 -18.90
C VAL A 54 -14.75 -8.21 -19.77
N THR A 55 -15.13 -7.11 -19.13
CA THR A 55 -15.50 -5.86 -19.79
C THR A 55 -14.49 -4.79 -19.39
N LEU A 56 -13.90 -4.14 -20.39
CA LEU A 56 -12.94 -3.05 -20.23
C LEU A 56 -13.58 -1.78 -20.76
N ASP A 57 -13.36 -0.68 -20.05
CA ASP A 57 -13.90 0.62 -20.43
C ASP A 57 -12.77 1.49 -20.98
N SER A 58 -13.03 2.16 -22.11
CA SER A 58 -12.25 3.26 -22.66
C SER A 58 -13.04 4.54 -22.48
N TRP A 59 -12.43 5.60 -21.96
CA TRP A 59 -13.10 6.88 -21.75
C TRP A 59 -12.85 7.79 -22.94
N LYS A 60 -13.87 8.49 -23.46
CA LYS A 60 -13.72 9.44 -24.57
C LYS A 60 -12.71 10.54 -24.23
N ASP A 61 -12.71 10.95 -22.97
CA ASP A 61 -11.88 12.01 -22.41
C ASP A 61 -10.44 11.58 -22.10
N ASP A 62 -10.21 10.27 -21.92
CA ASP A 62 -8.89 9.66 -21.77
C ASP A 62 -8.84 8.30 -22.52
N PRO A 63 -8.67 8.32 -23.85
CA PRO A 63 -8.84 7.14 -24.69
C PRO A 63 -7.81 6.04 -24.43
N GLY A 64 -8.30 4.81 -24.26
CA GLY A 64 -7.49 3.60 -24.13
C GLY A 64 -8.06 2.65 -23.10
N VAL A 65 -7.64 1.38 -23.16
CA VAL A 65 -8.04 0.35 -22.21
C VAL A 65 -6.85 -0.23 -21.45
N TYR A 66 -7.04 -0.48 -20.18
CA TYR A 66 -6.11 -1.23 -19.35
C TYR A 66 -6.46 -2.72 -19.41
N LEU A 67 -5.48 -3.57 -19.70
CA LEU A 67 -5.69 -5.01 -19.88
C LEU A 67 -5.72 -5.77 -18.56
N ASP A 68 -6.59 -5.39 -17.64
CA ASP A 68 -6.94 -6.28 -16.53
C ASP A 68 -7.86 -7.40 -17.04
N LEU A 69 -7.23 -8.51 -17.41
CA LEU A 69 -7.89 -9.66 -18.02
C LEU A 69 -8.39 -10.67 -16.98
N GLY A 70 -8.36 -10.33 -15.68
CA GLY A 70 -8.80 -11.21 -14.61
C GLY A 70 -7.97 -12.50 -14.50
N THR A 71 -6.69 -12.45 -14.86
CA THR A 71 -5.77 -13.59 -14.79
C THR A 71 -4.83 -13.48 -13.60
N TYR A 72 -4.58 -14.60 -12.92
CA TYR A 72 -3.82 -14.64 -11.68
C TYR A 72 -2.75 -15.73 -11.73
N LEU A 73 -1.62 -15.48 -11.05
CA LEU A 73 -0.62 -16.49 -10.76
C LEU A 73 -0.82 -17.01 -9.33
N THR A 74 -1.17 -18.29 -9.21
CA THR A 74 -1.37 -18.95 -7.91
C THR A 74 -0.06 -19.47 -7.35
N SER A 75 0.05 -19.60 -6.02
CA SER A 75 1.12 -20.36 -5.36
C SER A 75 0.53 -21.46 -4.48
N GLU A 76 0.83 -22.71 -4.78
CA GLU A 76 0.46 -23.88 -3.97
C GLU A 76 1.69 -24.63 -3.46
N ASN A 77 1.53 -25.51 -2.47
CA ASN A 77 2.62 -26.32 -1.89
C ASN A 77 3.80 -25.49 -1.32
N GLY A 78 3.55 -24.22 -1.00
CA GLY A 78 4.57 -23.29 -0.55
C GLY A 78 4.27 -21.88 -1.04
N ALA A 79 4.82 -20.90 -0.33
CA ALA A 79 4.78 -19.52 -0.78
C ALA A 79 5.86 -19.28 -1.84
N PHE A 80 5.54 -18.47 -2.84
CA PHE A 80 6.52 -17.95 -3.77
C PHE A 80 7.15 -16.71 -3.15
N GLU A 81 8.47 -16.71 -2.94
CA GLU A 81 9.18 -15.62 -2.29
C GLU A 81 10.43 -15.26 -3.08
N LEU A 82 10.57 -13.97 -3.42
CA LEU A 82 11.75 -13.39 -4.02
C LEU A 82 12.27 -12.28 -3.10
N LYS A 83 13.57 -12.33 -2.78
CA LYS A 83 14.31 -11.22 -2.22
C LYS A 83 14.99 -10.47 -3.36
N VAL A 84 14.63 -9.21 -3.54
CA VAL A 84 15.16 -8.33 -4.60
C VAL A 84 15.94 -7.22 -3.94
N THR A 85 17.20 -7.02 -4.34
CA THR A 85 18.11 -6.08 -3.68
C THR A 85 19.08 -5.45 -4.65
N ARG A 86 19.59 -4.28 -4.31
CA ARG A 86 20.86 -3.75 -4.81
C ARG A 86 21.75 -3.34 -3.64
N LYS A 87 23.05 -3.55 -3.77
CA LYS A 87 24.01 -3.23 -2.71
C LYS A 87 24.28 -1.73 -2.59
N SER A 88 24.29 -1.03 -3.71
CA SER A 88 24.40 0.42 -3.82
C SER A 88 23.79 0.90 -5.15
N TYR A 89 23.74 2.20 -5.39
CA TYR A 89 23.29 2.75 -6.68
C TYR A 89 24.27 2.49 -7.84
N LYS A 90 25.48 1.98 -7.56
CA LYS A 90 26.46 1.53 -8.55
C LYS A 90 26.30 0.06 -8.94
N ASP A 91 25.52 -0.68 -8.17
CA ASP A 91 25.32 -2.11 -8.36
C ASP A 91 23.97 -2.39 -9.03
N PRO A 92 23.88 -3.36 -9.95
CA PRO A 92 22.62 -3.73 -10.56
C PRO A 92 21.68 -4.36 -9.52
N VAL A 93 20.38 -4.28 -9.80
CA VAL A 93 19.37 -5.00 -9.02
C VAL A 93 19.47 -6.50 -9.31
N VAL A 94 19.46 -7.30 -8.25
CA VAL A 94 19.50 -8.77 -8.31
C VAL A 94 18.31 -9.36 -7.58
N ALA A 95 17.86 -10.54 -8.02
CA ALA A 95 16.78 -11.28 -7.40
C ALA A 95 17.26 -12.66 -6.95
N THR A 96 16.82 -13.08 -5.77
CA THR A 96 17.08 -14.40 -5.19
C THR A 96 15.75 -15.01 -4.80
N GLN A 97 15.49 -16.23 -5.25
CA GLN A 97 14.33 -16.98 -4.80
C GLN A 97 14.62 -17.59 -3.42
N VAL A 98 13.73 -17.31 -2.47
CA VAL A 98 13.78 -17.84 -1.12
C VAL A 98 12.85 -19.05 -1.03
N LEU A 99 13.41 -20.21 -0.68
CA LEU A 99 12.67 -21.47 -0.54
C LEU A 99 12.66 -21.84 0.95
N ARG A 100 11.46 -21.97 1.52
CA ARG A 100 11.27 -22.25 2.94
C ARG A 100 10.65 -23.62 3.12
N ASN A 101 11.35 -24.51 3.83
CA ASN A 101 10.89 -25.84 4.20
C ASN A 101 10.95 -26.00 5.73
N GLY A 102 9.83 -25.71 6.40
CA GLY A 102 9.79 -25.62 7.86
C GLY A 102 10.80 -24.60 8.37
N LYS A 103 11.80 -25.06 9.13
CA LYS A 103 12.88 -24.21 9.67
C LYS A 103 14.05 -24.01 8.69
N LYS A 104 14.16 -24.82 7.63
CA LYS A 104 15.23 -24.72 6.64
C LYS A 104 14.87 -23.64 5.62
N THR A 105 15.79 -22.70 5.37
CA THR A 105 15.68 -21.72 4.29
C THR A 105 16.84 -21.92 3.32
N THR A 106 16.56 -22.08 2.04
CA THR A 106 17.55 -22.13 0.96
C THR A 106 17.32 -20.96 0.00
N ASN A 107 18.42 -20.42 -0.52
CA ASN A 107 18.40 -19.27 -1.42
C ASN A 107 18.92 -19.71 -2.79
N LYS A 108 18.12 -19.50 -3.82
CA LYS A 108 18.49 -19.75 -5.22
C LYS A 108 18.67 -18.41 -5.93
N ALA A 109 19.91 -18.07 -6.27
CA ALA A 109 20.18 -16.90 -7.09
C ALA A 109 19.47 -17.03 -8.45
N LEU A 110 18.80 -15.96 -8.88
CA LEU A 110 18.19 -15.91 -10.20
C LEU A 110 19.18 -15.31 -11.22
N PRO A 111 18.99 -15.55 -12.53
CA PRO A 111 19.92 -15.06 -13.56
C PRO A 111 20.17 -13.55 -13.45
N ALA A 112 21.42 -13.14 -13.65
CA ALA A 112 21.78 -11.73 -13.71
C ALA A 112 20.99 -11.01 -14.83
N GLY A 113 20.57 -9.77 -14.58
CA GLY A 113 19.73 -9.00 -15.51
C GLY A 113 18.30 -9.50 -15.65
N LEU A 114 17.85 -10.45 -14.82
CA LEU A 114 16.44 -10.88 -14.79
C LEU A 114 15.50 -9.72 -14.45
N VAL A 115 15.90 -8.90 -13.49
CA VAL A 115 15.21 -7.68 -13.04
C VAL A 115 16.12 -6.49 -13.33
N LYS A 116 15.51 -5.34 -13.63
CA LYS A 116 16.22 -4.07 -13.87
C LYS A 116 16.04 -3.09 -12.72
N ASP A 117 14.88 -3.14 -12.10
CA ASP A 117 14.40 -2.26 -11.05
C ASP A 117 13.51 -3.07 -10.09
N PHE A 118 12.69 -2.38 -9.30
CA PHE A 118 11.83 -2.99 -8.31
C PHE A 118 10.37 -3.16 -8.78
N SER A 119 10.05 -2.94 -10.06
CA SER A 119 8.66 -2.95 -10.58
C SER A 119 8.12 -4.33 -10.94
N GLY A 120 8.72 -5.41 -10.41
CA GLY A 120 8.34 -6.79 -10.69
C GLY A 120 9.20 -7.49 -11.75
N LEU A 121 8.68 -8.61 -12.27
CA LEU A 121 9.35 -9.47 -13.23
C LEU A 121 9.01 -9.03 -14.67
N PRO A 122 9.95 -8.44 -15.42
CA PRO A 122 9.65 -7.85 -16.72
C PRO A 122 9.35 -8.90 -17.80
N GLY A 123 8.29 -8.65 -18.59
CA GLY A 123 7.92 -9.53 -19.70
C GLY A 123 7.44 -10.92 -19.26
N PHE A 124 6.76 -10.98 -18.11
CA PHE A 124 6.28 -12.21 -17.52
C PHE A 124 5.02 -12.72 -18.21
N ALA A 125 3.98 -11.89 -18.28
CA ALA A 125 2.74 -12.24 -18.96
C ALA A 125 2.85 -11.84 -20.43
N GLN A 126 2.47 -12.75 -21.33
CA GLN A 126 2.33 -12.48 -22.75
C GLN A 126 0.85 -12.45 -23.09
N VAL A 127 0.41 -11.34 -23.67
CA VAL A 127 -0.98 -11.08 -24.04
C VAL A 127 -1.07 -10.93 -25.55
N SER A 128 -2.01 -11.65 -26.16
CA SER A 128 -2.39 -11.50 -27.57
C SER A 128 -3.89 -11.28 -27.64
N VAL A 129 -4.33 -10.24 -28.33
CA VAL A 129 -5.76 -9.93 -28.52
C VAL A 129 -6.11 -10.08 -29.98
N THR A 130 -7.15 -10.85 -30.27
CA THR A 130 -7.71 -11.02 -31.62
C THR A 130 -9.11 -10.41 -31.67
N ASP A 131 -9.42 -9.71 -32.75
CA ASP A 131 -10.77 -9.21 -33.01
C ASP A 131 -11.75 -10.34 -33.38
N ALA A 132 -13.02 -9.98 -33.58
CA ALA A 132 -14.08 -10.91 -33.98
C ALA A 132 -13.82 -11.57 -35.35
N ALA A 133 -13.01 -10.97 -36.22
CA ALA A 133 -12.59 -11.55 -37.50
C ALA A 133 -11.39 -12.52 -37.36
N GLY A 134 -10.86 -12.70 -36.15
CA GLY A 134 -9.71 -13.56 -35.86
C GLY A 134 -8.36 -12.90 -36.16
N LYS A 135 -8.33 -11.61 -36.49
CA LYS A 135 -7.07 -10.87 -36.73
C LYS A 135 -6.47 -10.45 -35.39
N THR A 136 -5.18 -10.75 -35.20
CA THR A 136 -4.43 -10.24 -34.05
C THR A 136 -4.29 -8.72 -34.15
N VAL A 137 -4.92 -8.00 -33.23
CA VAL A 137 -4.89 -6.54 -33.14
C VAL A 137 -3.87 -6.03 -32.13
N LEU A 138 -3.48 -6.86 -31.17
CA LEU A 138 -2.48 -6.53 -30.16
C LEU A 138 -1.65 -7.75 -29.78
N LYS A 139 -0.35 -7.54 -29.59
CA LYS A 139 0.54 -8.51 -28.95
C LYS A 139 1.58 -7.77 -28.13
N GLN A 140 1.58 -7.99 -26.82
CA GLN A 140 2.53 -7.36 -25.91
C GLN A 140 2.90 -8.29 -24.76
N THR A 141 3.86 -7.83 -23.95
CA THR A 141 4.17 -8.46 -22.68
C THR A 141 4.01 -7.47 -21.54
N GLU A 142 3.64 -7.97 -20.37
CA GLU A 142 3.47 -7.21 -19.16
C GLU A 142 4.41 -7.71 -18.07
N ALA A 143 4.87 -6.77 -17.22
CA ALA A 143 5.61 -7.12 -16.02
C ALA A 143 4.66 -7.72 -14.98
N PHE A 144 5.14 -8.69 -14.22
CA PHE A 144 4.38 -9.29 -13.13
C PHE A 144 4.98 -8.90 -11.79
N CYS A 145 4.24 -8.15 -10.99
CA CYS A 145 4.57 -7.90 -9.60
C CYS A 145 3.96 -8.99 -8.72
N PRO A 146 4.75 -9.84 -8.03
CA PRO A 146 4.17 -10.89 -7.18
C PRO A 146 3.36 -10.37 -5.98
N ASN A 147 3.58 -9.14 -5.56
CA ASN A 147 2.82 -8.50 -4.49
C ASN A 147 1.48 -7.90 -4.97
N ASN A 148 1.19 -7.95 -6.27
CA ASN A 148 0.05 -7.26 -6.87
C ASN A 148 -1.29 -7.92 -6.53
N ALA A 149 -2.20 -7.16 -5.90
CA ALA A 149 -3.61 -7.51 -5.71
C ALA A 149 -3.82 -9.00 -5.34
N SER A 150 -3.11 -9.43 -4.29
CA SER A 150 -3.08 -10.84 -3.91
C SER A 150 -4.35 -11.22 -3.14
N GLY A 151 -4.98 -12.32 -3.53
CA GLY A 151 -6.20 -12.83 -2.91
C GLY A 151 -6.07 -14.30 -2.50
N ARG A 152 -6.76 -14.67 -1.42
CA ARG A 152 -6.86 -16.05 -0.96
C ARG A 152 -7.73 -16.86 -1.93
N ILE A 153 -7.22 -17.96 -2.46
CA ILE A 153 -7.94 -18.82 -3.42
C ILE A 153 -8.49 -20.10 -2.80
N ARG A 154 -8.14 -20.41 -1.54
CA ARG A 154 -8.67 -21.58 -0.82
C ARG A 154 -9.08 -21.23 0.62
N PRO A 155 -10.15 -21.83 1.16
CA PRO A 155 -10.59 -21.55 2.53
C PRO A 155 -9.58 -21.95 3.61
N ASP A 156 -8.69 -22.90 3.36
CA ASP A 156 -7.69 -23.41 4.30
C ASP A 156 -6.37 -22.61 4.31
N ALA A 157 -6.19 -21.72 3.34
CA ALA A 157 -4.99 -20.88 3.26
C ALA A 157 -4.96 -19.82 4.38
N PRO A 158 -3.78 -19.27 4.72
CA PRO A 158 -3.65 -18.21 5.73
C PRO A 158 -4.62 -17.06 5.45
N ALA A 159 -5.25 -16.55 6.51
CA ALA A 159 -6.23 -15.47 6.39
C ALA A 159 -5.63 -14.19 5.80
N ASN A 160 -4.33 -13.95 6.02
CA ASN A 160 -3.58 -12.83 5.49
C ASN A 160 -2.29 -13.29 4.81
N SER A 161 -1.88 -12.57 3.78
CA SER A 161 -0.54 -12.69 3.18
C SER A 161 0.48 -11.99 4.06
N LYS A 162 1.62 -12.62 4.31
CA LYS A 162 2.73 -11.97 5.01
C LYS A 162 3.51 -11.00 4.12
N TYR A 163 3.36 -11.05 2.80
CA TYR A 163 4.12 -10.21 1.86
C TYR A 163 3.49 -8.82 1.68
N PRO A 164 4.28 -7.80 1.28
CA PRO A 164 3.75 -6.47 0.98
C PRO A 164 2.63 -6.51 -0.08
N GLN A 165 1.82 -5.45 -0.13
CA GLN A 165 0.66 -5.34 -1.04
C GLN A 165 0.99 -4.77 -2.44
N SER A 166 2.23 -4.34 -2.65
CA SER A 166 2.70 -3.80 -3.93
C SER A 166 4.19 -4.03 -4.11
N CYS A 167 4.65 -3.85 -5.35
CA CYS A 167 6.07 -3.73 -5.65
C CYS A 167 6.45 -2.24 -5.54
N PRO A 168 7.68 -1.91 -5.10
CA PRO A 168 8.07 -0.51 -4.93
C PRO A 168 8.15 0.24 -6.27
N VAL A 169 7.64 1.47 -6.28
CA VAL A 169 7.73 2.41 -7.42
C VAL A 169 8.90 3.38 -7.29
N ASN A 170 9.47 3.51 -6.09
CA ASN A 170 10.53 4.47 -5.82
C ASN A 170 11.82 4.09 -6.58
N PRO A 171 12.37 4.99 -7.42
CA PRO A 171 13.58 4.69 -8.20
C PRO A 171 14.81 4.45 -7.32
N PHE A 172 14.77 4.91 -6.06
CA PHE A 172 15.85 4.80 -5.08
C PHE A 172 15.68 3.67 -4.04
N THR A 173 14.68 2.77 -4.18
CA THR A 173 14.54 1.53 -3.39
C THR A 173 15.82 0.68 -3.39
N LEU A 174 16.29 0.22 -2.24
CA LEU A 174 17.47 -0.63 -2.08
C LEU A 174 17.12 -2.12 -1.94
N GLY A 175 15.95 -2.44 -1.38
CA GLY A 175 15.54 -3.81 -1.15
C GLY A 175 14.03 -3.99 -1.04
N SER A 176 13.54 -5.10 -1.57
CA SER A 176 12.13 -5.49 -1.52
C SER A 176 11.99 -6.99 -1.35
N VAL A 177 10.91 -7.39 -0.69
CA VAL A 177 10.45 -8.78 -0.70
C VAL A 177 9.19 -8.86 -1.55
N TRP A 178 9.22 -9.73 -2.55
CA TRP A 178 8.06 -10.02 -3.39
C TRP A 178 7.56 -11.42 -3.08
N GLY A 179 6.25 -11.63 -3.01
CA GLY A 179 5.76 -12.98 -2.88
C GLY A 179 4.25 -13.16 -2.99
N VAL A 180 3.90 -14.41 -3.27
CA VAL A 180 2.53 -14.91 -3.27
C VAL A 180 2.44 -15.95 -2.15
N GLU A 181 1.56 -15.72 -1.18
CA GLU A 181 1.37 -16.63 -0.04
C GLU A 181 0.85 -18.01 -0.49
N ASN A 182 1.14 -19.05 0.29
CA ASN A 182 0.65 -20.39 -0.02
C ASN A 182 -0.88 -20.44 0.01
N GLY A 183 -1.50 -20.89 -1.08
CA GLY A 183 -2.95 -20.88 -1.27
C GLY A 183 -3.53 -19.50 -1.61
N TRP A 184 -2.67 -18.58 -2.07
CA TRP A 184 -3.06 -17.28 -2.61
C TRP A 184 -2.73 -17.18 -4.11
N ALA A 185 -3.24 -16.14 -4.74
CA ALA A 185 -2.94 -15.79 -6.12
C ALA A 185 -2.76 -14.28 -6.28
N SER A 186 -1.82 -13.87 -7.13
CA SER A 186 -1.53 -12.46 -7.44
C SER A 186 -1.95 -12.13 -8.88
N ASN A 187 -2.54 -10.96 -9.08
CA ASN A 187 -3.01 -10.52 -10.39
C ASN A 187 -1.83 -10.35 -11.36
N THR A 188 -1.97 -10.88 -12.56
CA THR A 188 -0.92 -10.83 -13.62
C THR A 188 -0.93 -9.55 -14.44
N TYR A 189 -1.95 -8.72 -14.27
CA TYR A 189 -2.02 -7.36 -14.82
C TYR A 189 -0.91 -6.48 -14.20
N ALA A 190 -0.22 -5.68 -15.02
CA ALA A 190 0.86 -4.81 -14.53
C ALA A 190 0.40 -3.66 -13.60
N GLY A 191 -0.90 -3.45 -13.44
CA GLY A 191 -1.45 -2.51 -12.46
C GLY A 191 -0.97 -1.07 -12.71
N TYR A 192 -0.45 -0.44 -11.66
CA TYR A 192 0.17 0.90 -11.72
C TYR A 192 1.22 1.06 -12.83
N TYR A 193 1.91 -0.02 -13.22
CA TYR A 193 2.95 0.02 -14.25
C TYR A 193 2.43 -0.23 -15.66
N ALA A 194 1.13 -0.48 -15.81
CA ALA A 194 0.52 -0.74 -17.11
C ALA A 194 0.33 0.56 -17.90
N LYS A 195 0.46 0.46 -19.22
CA LYS A 195 0.08 1.53 -20.14
C LYS A 195 -1.23 1.17 -20.80
N PRO A 196 -2.15 2.14 -21.00
CA PRO A 196 -3.36 1.88 -21.74
C PRO A 196 -3.01 1.51 -23.19
N VAL A 197 -3.81 0.62 -23.77
CA VAL A 197 -3.70 0.22 -25.18
C VAL A 197 -4.90 0.72 -25.96
N GLN A 198 -4.68 1.05 -27.22
CA GLN A 198 -5.75 1.51 -28.10
C GLN A 198 -6.51 0.30 -28.66
N LEU A 199 -7.74 0.10 -28.18
CA LEU A 199 -8.70 -0.86 -28.69
C LEU A 199 -10.04 -0.15 -28.85
N ALA A 200 -10.63 -0.26 -30.04
CA ALA A 200 -11.96 0.29 -30.30
C ALA A 200 -13.03 -0.45 -29.48
N ALA A 201 -14.19 0.18 -29.29
CA ALA A 201 -15.35 -0.52 -28.74
C ALA A 201 -15.69 -1.75 -29.60
N GLY A 202 -15.91 -2.89 -28.95
CA GLY A 202 -16.12 -4.15 -29.67
C GLY A 202 -15.84 -5.39 -28.82
N THR A 203 -15.91 -6.55 -29.47
CA THR A 203 -15.62 -7.85 -28.84
C THR A 203 -14.32 -8.44 -29.37
N TYR A 204 -13.55 -8.99 -28.45
CA TYR A 204 -12.23 -9.55 -28.70
C TYR A 204 -12.05 -10.86 -27.95
N THR A 205 -11.02 -11.60 -28.32
CA THR A 205 -10.52 -12.74 -27.56
C THR A 205 -9.08 -12.45 -27.14
N ALA A 206 -8.82 -12.42 -25.83
CA ALA A 206 -7.49 -12.32 -25.29
C ALA A 206 -6.95 -13.70 -24.93
N LYS A 207 -5.72 -13.98 -25.35
CA LYS A 207 -4.94 -15.15 -24.96
C LYS A 207 -3.77 -14.71 -24.09
N ILE A 208 -3.71 -15.23 -22.88
CA ILE A 208 -2.72 -14.89 -21.86
C ILE A 208 -1.87 -16.12 -21.57
N SER A 209 -0.55 -15.98 -21.51
CA SER A 209 0.35 -17.04 -21.10
C SER A 209 1.56 -16.49 -20.34
N VAL A 210 2.16 -17.31 -19.48
CA VAL A 210 3.47 -16.97 -18.89
C VAL A 210 4.55 -17.22 -19.94
N THR A 211 5.49 -16.29 -20.15
CA THR A 211 6.55 -16.46 -21.16
C THR A 211 7.48 -17.64 -20.85
N LYS A 212 8.06 -18.24 -21.89
CA LYS A 212 8.90 -19.45 -21.77
C LYS A 212 10.01 -19.29 -20.72
N LYS A 213 10.66 -18.14 -20.68
CA LYS A 213 11.72 -17.79 -19.72
C LYS A 213 11.29 -18.07 -18.28
N TYR A 214 10.10 -17.60 -17.87
CA TYR A 214 9.61 -17.76 -16.50
C TYR A 214 9.00 -19.14 -16.25
N ARG A 215 8.42 -19.76 -17.28
CA ARG A 215 7.99 -21.16 -17.20
C ARG A 215 9.15 -22.09 -16.89
N ASP A 216 10.25 -21.93 -17.59
CA ASP A 216 11.45 -22.75 -17.38
C ASP A 216 12.10 -22.43 -16.02
N LEU A 217 12.14 -21.15 -15.62
CA LEU A 217 12.80 -20.72 -14.39
C LEU A 217 12.08 -21.20 -13.12
N PHE A 218 10.74 -21.20 -13.14
CA PHE A 218 9.89 -21.50 -11.98
C PHE A 218 9.04 -22.77 -12.12
N GLY A 219 9.20 -23.53 -13.21
CA GLY A 219 8.44 -24.77 -13.43
C GLY A 219 6.94 -24.56 -13.70
N ILE A 220 6.56 -23.44 -14.32
CA ILE A 220 5.15 -23.15 -14.64
C ILE A 220 4.75 -23.90 -15.91
N ALA A 221 3.65 -24.66 -15.86
CA ALA A 221 3.11 -25.38 -17.01
C ALA A 221 2.72 -24.42 -18.15
N ASN A 222 2.94 -24.83 -19.40
CA ASN A 222 2.50 -24.07 -20.57
C ASN A 222 0.99 -24.25 -20.80
N LYS A 223 0.18 -23.59 -19.97
CA LYS A 223 -1.28 -23.61 -20.03
C LYS A 223 -1.82 -22.18 -20.21
N PRO A 224 -1.89 -21.67 -21.45
CA PRO A 224 -2.47 -20.36 -21.72
C PRO A 224 -3.95 -20.30 -21.30
N GLN A 225 -4.38 -19.14 -20.85
CA GLN A 225 -5.79 -18.82 -20.58
C GLN A 225 -6.37 -18.04 -21.75
N THR A 226 -7.66 -18.23 -22.01
CA THR A 226 -8.40 -17.51 -23.05
C THR A 226 -9.59 -16.83 -22.39
N VAL A 227 -9.71 -15.53 -22.61
CA VAL A 227 -10.75 -14.68 -22.00
C VAL A 227 -11.44 -13.88 -23.11
N LYS A 228 -12.76 -13.88 -23.12
CA LYS A 228 -13.54 -12.99 -23.99
C LYS A 228 -13.48 -11.57 -23.43
N VAL A 229 -13.15 -10.59 -24.27
CA VAL A 229 -13.03 -9.19 -23.85
C VAL A 229 -14.09 -8.38 -24.57
N THR A 230 -14.87 -7.62 -23.83
CA THR A 230 -15.75 -6.59 -24.38
C THR A 230 -15.16 -5.23 -24.05
N VAL A 231 -14.85 -4.43 -25.06
CA VAL A 231 -14.44 -3.03 -24.87
C VAL A 231 -15.66 -2.15 -25.05
N ARG A 232 -15.92 -1.28 -24.07
CA ARG A 232 -16.97 -0.26 -24.12
C ARG A 232 -16.33 1.12 -24.14
N GLU A 233 -16.96 2.02 -24.87
CA GLU A 233 -16.65 3.44 -24.79
C GLU A 233 -17.58 4.11 -23.77
N ARG A 234 -17.04 4.98 -22.91
CA ARG A 234 -17.77 5.75 -21.88
C ARG A 234 -17.36 7.21 -21.92
N SER A 235 -18.19 8.10 -21.38
CA SER A 235 -17.88 9.52 -21.20
C SER A 235 -18.36 10.02 -19.85
N TRP A 236 -17.69 11.03 -19.30
CA TRP A 236 -18.07 11.60 -18.00
C TRP A 236 -19.47 12.23 -18.03
N GLU A 237 -19.81 12.92 -19.13
CA GLU A 237 -21.07 13.67 -19.28
C GLU A 237 -22.30 12.75 -19.37
N GLU A 238 -22.18 11.59 -20.01
CA GLU A 238 -23.28 10.64 -20.18
C GLU A 238 -23.63 9.89 -18.87
N GLU A 239 -22.74 9.89 -17.88
CA GLU A 239 -22.95 9.28 -16.56
C GLU A 239 -23.55 10.21 -15.54
N GLU A 240 -23.15 11.48 -15.53
CA GLU A 240 -23.76 12.51 -14.69
C GLU A 240 -25.25 12.71 -15.05
N GLY A 241 -25.63 12.56 -16.33
CA GLY A 241 -27.02 12.61 -16.78
C GLY A 241 -27.91 11.45 -16.29
N GLN A 242 -27.33 10.32 -15.86
CA GLN A 242 -28.08 9.14 -15.37
C GLN A 242 -28.28 9.14 -13.84
N GLY A 243 -27.53 9.97 -13.11
CA GLY A 243 -27.64 10.15 -11.66
C GLY A 243 -28.80 11.04 -11.20
N ALA A 244 -29.31 11.91 -12.09
CA ALA A 244 -30.39 12.86 -11.75
C ALA A 244 -31.80 12.39 -12.16
N GLY A 245 -31.95 11.23 -12.82
CA GLY A 245 -33.20 10.84 -13.50
C GLY A 245 -33.89 9.54 -13.04
N SER A 246 -33.33 8.78 -12.11
CA SER A 246 -33.83 7.42 -11.81
C SER A 246 -34.55 7.26 -10.46
N ALA A 247 -34.85 8.35 -9.77
CA ALA A 247 -35.71 8.38 -8.58
C ALA A 247 -37.07 9.04 -8.85
N ALA A 248 -37.84 8.52 -9.81
CA ALA A 248 -39.31 8.52 -9.80
C ALA A 248 -39.84 8.05 -11.15
N ARG A 249 -40.44 6.85 -11.18
CA ARG A 249 -41.74 6.55 -11.82
C ARG A 249 -41.96 5.04 -11.76
N GLY A 250 -42.44 4.59 -10.60
CA GLY A 250 -43.23 3.38 -10.55
C GLY A 250 -44.48 3.57 -11.40
N ALA A 251 -44.69 2.67 -12.33
CA ALA A 251 -45.86 2.62 -13.17
C ALA A 251 -47.12 2.36 -12.32
N ALA A 252 -48.16 3.17 -12.53
CA ALA A 252 -49.54 2.85 -12.21
C ALA A 252 -50.41 3.11 -13.46
N PRO A 253 -51.36 2.22 -13.80
CA PRO A 253 -52.08 2.30 -15.06
C PRO A 253 -53.30 3.23 -15.02
N LYS A 254 -53.54 3.84 -16.18
CA LYS A 254 -54.73 4.54 -16.71
C LYS A 254 -56.00 4.58 -15.85
N SER A 255 -56.56 5.78 -15.69
CA SER A 255 -57.99 6.05 -15.94
C SER A 255 -58.21 7.55 -16.22
N ALA A 256 -59.17 7.82 -17.10
CA ALA A 256 -59.46 9.10 -17.75
C ALA A 256 -60.55 9.91 -17.02
N THR A 257 -60.57 11.23 -17.26
CA THR A 257 -61.68 12.25 -17.24
C THR A 257 -61.14 13.57 -16.68
N ALA A 258 -61.02 14.67 -17.46
CA ALA A 258 -62.02 15.60 -17.99
C ALA A 258 -62.15 16.90 -17.14
N HIS A 259 -61.82 18.03 -17.79
CA HIS A 259 -62.37 19.40 -17.69
C HIS A 259 -62.37 20.26 -16.39
N GLN A 260 -61.88 21.50 -16.60
CA GLN A 260 -62.42 22.84 -16.23
C GLN A 260 -62.32 23.42 -14.80
N GLY A 261 -62.03 24.73 -14.77
CA GLY A 261 -62.53 25.72 -13.79
C GLY A 261 -61.49 26.24 -12.78
N HIS A 262 -60.86 27.40 -12.98
CA HIS A 262 -61.27 28.77 -12.59
C HIS A 262 -61.24 29.12 -11.08
N THR A 263 -60.51 30.22 -10.79
CA THR A 263 -60.71 31.23 -9.71
C THR A 263 -60.51 30.77 -8.25
N GLY A 264 -59.99 31.54 -7.29
CA GLY A 264 -59.58 32.93 -7.21
C GLY A 264 -59.54 33.37 -5.72
N HIS A 265 -58.73 34.40 -5.43
CA HIS A 265 -58.81 35.37 -4.32
C HIS A 265 -58.25 35.10 -2.89
N ARG A 266 -57.35 36.05 -2.52
CA ARG A 266 -57.29 36.94 -1.32
C ARG A 266 -57.20 36.28 0.08
N GLY A 267 -56.45 36.79 1.06
CA GLY A 267 -55.74 38.06 1.28
C GLY A 267 -55.41 38.22 2.79
N HIS A 268 -54.73 39.33 3.13
CA HIS A 268 -54.23 39.83 4.44
C HIS A 268 -52.78 39.44 4.79
N GLU A 269 -51.80 40.35 4.68
CA GLU A 269 -51.49 41.55 5.53
C GLU A 269 -51.22 41.13 6.99
N GLY A 270 -50.11 41.45 7.65
CA GLY A 270 -48.91 42.25 7.36
C GLY A 270 -48.24 42.53 8.72
N HIS A 271 -46.91 42.61 8.77
CA HIS A 271 -46.17 43.54 9.64
C HIS A 271 -44.68 43.57 9.24
N GLN A 272 -44.25 44.80 8.94
CA GLN A 272 -42.90 45.39 8.73
C GLN A 272 -41.94 45.11 9.92
N GLN A 273 -40.61 45.28 9.92
CA GLN A 273 -39.55 45.93 9.10
C GLN A 273 -38.21 45.36 9.70
N ALA A 274 -37.25 44.83 8.93
CA ALA A 274 -36.12 45.48 8.23
C ALA A 274 -34.94 45.98 9.09
N ALA A 275 -33.75 45.39 8.88
CA ALA A 275 -32.40 45.98 8.81
C ALA A 275 -31.36 44.83 8.75
N ASP A 276 -30.96 44.37 7.57
CA ASP A 276 -29.78 44.81 6.79
C ASP A 276 -28.53 43.93 7.03
N ALA A 277 -28.36 42.94 6.16
CA ALA A 277 -27.08 42.28 5.87
C ALA A 277 -26.79 42.45 4.36
N PRO A 278 -25.61 42.93 3.95
CA PRO A 278 -25.34 43.22 2.55
C PRO A 278 -25.02 41.95 1.75
N ALA A 279 -25.75 41.83 0.64
CA ALA A 279 -25.36 41.31 -0.66
C ALA A 279 -24.25 40.25 -0.73
N ALA A 280 -24.66 39.00 -0.96
CA ALA A 280 -23.87 38.07 -1.74
C ALA A 280 -23.67 38.63 -3.15
N SER A 281 -22.43 38.70 -3.61
CA SER A 281 -22.09 38.89 -5.02
C SER A 281 -21.00 37.91 -5.43
N PRO A 282 -20.98 37.54 -6.72
CA PRO A 282 -20.61 36.21 -7.19
C PRO A 282 -19.18 36.20 -7.74
N HIS A 283 -18.36 35.25 -7.29
CA HIS A 283 -17.13 34.90 -7.99
C HIS A 283 -17.01 33.38 -8.09
N ALA A 284 -17.74 32.84 -9.07
CA ALA A 284 -17.30 31.67 -9.80
C ALA A 284 -16.21 32.11 -10.77
N GLY A 285 -15.12 31.35 -10.85
CA GLY A 285 -14.20 31.43 -11.99
C GLY A 285 -12.73 31.20 -11.66
N HIS A 286 -12.26 30.02 -12.05
CA HIS A 286 -10.91 29.73 -12.54
C HIS A 286 -9.83 29.32 -11.51
N GLY A 287 -10.10 28.24 -10.79
CA GLY A 287 -9.07 27.22 -10.58
C GLY A 287 -9.29 26.12 -11.62
N ALA A 288 -8.23 25.51 -12.16
CA ALA A 288 -8.38 24.30 -12.96
C ALA A 288 -9.27 23.32 -12.17
N PRO A 289 -10.37 22.79 -12.75
CA PRO A 289 -11.15 21.80 -12.04
C PRO A 289 -10.22 20.65 -11.70
N ALA A 290 -10.16 20.28 -10.43
CA ALA A 290 -9.71 18.95 -10.05
C ALA A 290 -10.44 17.99 -11.00
N ARG A 291 -9.69 17.23 -11.80
CA ARG A 291 -10.29 16.23 -12.68
C ARG A 291 -11.26 15.41 -11.82
N PRO A 292 -12.56 15.34 -12.16
CA PRO A 292 -13.44 14.40 -11.51
C PRO A 292 -12.77 13.03 -11.63
N GLU A 293 -12.45 12.41 -10.48
CA GLU A 293 -11.96 11.03 -10.52
C GLU A 293 -13.02 10.18 -11.20
N ALA A 294 -12.57 9.28 -12.07
CA ALA A 294 -13.44 8.38 -12.79
C ALA A 294 -14.39 7.66 -11.83
N PRO A 295 -15.72 7.63 -12.07
CA PRO A 295 -16.59 6.75 -11.32
C PRO A 295 -16.05 5.34 -11.44
N ALA A 296 -15.82 4.65 -10.30
CA ALA A 296 -15.33 3.28 -10.30
C ALA A 296 -16.25 2.42 -11.17
N GLY A 297 -15.76 2.04 -12.35
CA GLY A 297 -16.52 1.18 -13.27
C GLY A 297 -16.84 -0.13 -12.58
N ARG A 298 -18.01 -0.72 -12.89
CA ARG A 298 -18.30 -2.11 -12.56
C ARG A 298 -17.44 -3.04 -13.43
N THR A 299 -16.14 -3.04 -13.20
CA THR A 299 -15.22 -4.08 -13.67
C THR A 299 -15.14 -5.17 -12.60
N THR A 300 -14.33 -6.20 -12.80
CA THR A 300 -14.12 -7.35 -11.88
C THR A 300 -13.48 -6.97 -10.53
N GLY A 301 -13.65 -5.73 -10.05
CA GLY A 301 -12.95 -5.15 -8.91
C GLY A 301 -11.60 -4.50 -9.28
N ALA A 302 -11.37 -4.26 -10.57
CA ALA A 302 -10.14 -3.69 -11.12
C ALA A 302 -10.44 -2.36 -11.82
N ALA A 303 -10.80 -1.35 -11.05
CA ALA A 303 -10.40 0.01 -11.38
C ALA A 303 -8.92 0.16 -10.91
N PRO A 304 -8.23 1.28 -11.16
CA PRO A 304 -7.01 1.62 -10.41
C PRO A 304 -7.33 1.93 -8.93
N THR A 305 -8.17 1.12 -8.28
CA THR A 305 -8.21 0.96 -6.83
C THR A 305 -6.97 0.16 -6.41
N PHE A 306 -5.80 0.72 -6.76
CA PHE A 306 -4.55 0.46 -6.09
C PHE A 306 -4.49 1.41 -4.91
N ASN A 307 -4.06 0.86 -3.78
CA ASN A 307 -3.98 1.48 -2.45
C ASN A 307 -5.30 1.40 -1.66
N VAL A 308 -5.37 0.41 -0.77
CA VAL A 308 -5.81 0.71 0.59
C VAL A 308 -4.88 1.82 1.07
N GLY A 309 -5.30 3.08 0.92
CA GLY A 309 -4.45 4.24 1.14
C GLY A 309 -4.89 5.52 0.43
N HIS A 310 -5.64 5.46 -0.67
CA HIS A 310 -6.12 6.69 -1.33
C HIS A 310 -7.61 6.60 -1.66
N GLY A 311 -8.41 7.21 -0.80
CA GLY A 311 -9.83 7.45 -0.98
C GLY A 311 -10.39 8.15 0.27
N PRO A 312 -11.20 9.21 0.14
CA PRO A 312 -11.69 10.00 1.28
C PRO A 312 -12.74 9.28 2.16
N TYR A 313 -13.02 7.99 1.92
CA TYR A 313 -14.04 7.24 2.65
C TYR A 313 -13.46 5.96 3.28
N PRO A 314 -13.72 5.70 4.57
CA PRO A 314 -13.48 4.38 5.14
C PRO A 314 -14.33 3.35 4.39
N PRO A 315 -13.81 2.13 4.13
CA PRO A 315 -14.60 1.07 3.52
C PRO A 315 -15.86 0.86 4.34
N ALA A 316 -17.00 0.71 3.64
CA ALA A 316 -18.26 0.34 4.29
C ALA A 316 -18.01 -0.90 5.15
N PRO A 317 -18.48 -0.94 6.42
CA PRO A 317 -18.34 -2.13 7.24
C PRO A 317 -18.95 -3.31 6.47
N PRO A 318 -18.31 -4.50 6.51
CA PRO A 318 -18.85 -5.67 5.84
C PRO A 318 -20.30 -5.83 6.29
N ALA A 319 -21.22 -5.98 5.33
CA ALA A 319 -22.59 -6.31 5.64
C ALA A 319 -22.57 -7.52 6.58
N LEU A 320 -23.22 -7.40 7.74
CA LEU A 320 -23.37 -8.50 8.70
C LEU A 320 -23.70 -9.79 7.92
N PRO A 321 -22.84 -10.82 7.97
CA PRO A 321 -23.12 -12.10 7.35
C PRO A 321 -24.55 -12.53 7.68
N TRP A 322 -25.30 -13.04 6.71
CA TRP A 322 -26.71 -13.44 6.90
C TRP A 322 -26.90 -14.40 8.10
N ALA A 323 -25.87 -15.17 8.43
CA ALA A 323 -25.79 -16.00 9.64
C ALA A 323 -25.82 -15.18 10.94
N LEU A 324 -25.08 -14.07 11.02
CA LEU A 324 -25.03 -13.17 12.19
C LEU A 324 -26.31 -12.32 12.32
N LYS A 325 -26.96 -11.98 11.20
CA LYS A 325 -28.28 -11.32 11.19
C LYS A 325 -29.36 -12.26 11.75
N LYS A 326 -29.25 -13.57 11.49
CA LYS A 326 -30.16 -14.61 12.01
C LYS A 326 -29.91 -14.94 13.48
N GLU A 327 -28.65 -14.97 13.92
CA GLU A 327 -28.26 -15.20 15.33
C GLU A 327 -28.63 -14.04 16.26
N SER A 328 -28.53 -12.78 15.80
CA SER A 328 -28.92 -11.60 16.59
C SER A 328 -30.41 -11.56 16.97
N LEU A 329 -31.24 -12.37 16.29
CA LEU A 329 -32.69 -12.46 16.49
C LEU A 329 -33.12 -13.62 17.41
N GLN A 330 -32.21 -14.51 17.84
CA GLN A 330 -32.60 -15.81 18.43
C GLN A 330 -32.17 -16.12 19.88
N ARG A 331 -31.74 -15.12 20.67
CA ARG A 331 -31.57 -15.16 22.14
C ARG A 331 -30.32 -15.87 22.71
N GLN A 332 -29.80 -15.18 23.74
CA GLN A 332 -29.39 -15.61 25.09
C GLN A 332 -28.55 -16.89 25.26
N ALA A 333 -27.39 -16.68 25.91
CA ALA A 333 -26.52 -17.61 26.64
C ALA A 333 -25.28 -18.18 25.91
N PHE A 334 -24.13 -17.88 26.53
CA PHE A 334 -22.75 -18.38 26.36
C PHE A 334 -22.67 -19.88 25.96
N SER A 335 -21.71 -20.40 25.19
CA SER A 335 -20.27 -20.14 25.10
C SER A 335 -19.69 -20.91 23.89
N ALA A 336 -18.84 -20.26 23.10
CA ALA A 336 -17.94 -20.89 22.13
C ALA A 336 -16.52 -20.45 22.45
N ALA A 337 -15.55 -21.35 22.26
CA ALA A 337 -14.15 -21.21 22.65
C ALA A 337 -13.58 -19.82 22.30
N LYS A 338 -12.99 -19.14 23.30
CA LYS A 338 -12.25 -17.89 23.12
C LYS A 338 -11.00 -18.14 22.27
N VAL A 339 -11.13 -18.00 20.97
CA VAL A 339 -10.03 -17.59 20.09
C VAL A 339 -10.18 -16.08 19.93
N GLY A 340 -9.30 -15.34 20.59
CA GLY A 340 -9.30 -13.88 20.58
C GLY A 340 -8.00 -13.36 21.17
N ASP A 341 -7.59 -12.20 20.66
CA ASP A 341 -6.38 -11.46 21.01
C ASP A 341 -6.06 -11.47 22.52
N ARG A 342 -4.76 -11.55 22.84
CA ARG A 342 -4.25 -11.41 24.21
C ARG A 342 -3.34 -10.16 24.29
N PRO A 343 -3.10 -9.60 25.49
CA PRO A 343 -2.11 -8.53 25.64
C PRO A 343 -0.76 -8.97 25.05
N GLY A 344 -0.31 -8.32 23.98
CA GLY A 344 0.94 -8.64 23.27
C GLY A 344 0.86 -9.78 22.24
N GLN A 345 -0.33 -10.28 21.89
CA GLN A 345 -0.55 -11.23 20.78
C GLN A 345 -1.84 -10.85 20.03
N THR A 346 -1.69 -10.51 18.74
CA THR A 346 -2.80 -10.39 17.80
C THR A 346 -2.81 -11.60 16.86
N ASP A 347 -4.00 -12.08 16.48
CA ASP A 347 -4.15 -13.09 15.42
C ASP A 347 -4.10 -12.51 14.00
N GLY A 348 -3.86 -11.20 13.88
CA GLY A 348 -3.71 -10.50 12.61
C GLY A 348 -5.02 -10.31 11.85
N SER A 349 -6.19 -10.64 12.42
CA SER A 349 -7.50 -10.42 11.78
C SER A 349 -7.92 -8.94 11.72
N ARG A 350 -7.10 -8.03 12.27
CA ARG A 350 -7.28 -6.57 12.16
C ARG A 350 -6.09 -5.96 11.43
N GLN A 351 -6.34 -5.27 10.31
CA GLN A 351 -5.54 -4.08 9.97
C GLN A 351 -5.61 -3.18 11.21
N ALA A 352 -4.47 -2.97 11.87
CA ALA A 352 -4.47 -2.18 13.10
C ALA A 352 -4.96 -0.76 12.75
N PRO A 353 -5.85 -0.14 13.55
CA PRO A 353 -6.08 1.29 13.40
C PRO A 353 -4.74 2.02 13.58
N ALA A 354 -4.57 3.12 12.86
CA ALA A 354 -3.44 4.06 12.97
C ALA A 354 -2.93 4.14 14.41
N ALA A 355 -1.60 4.06 14.59
CA ALA A 355 -0.99 4.09 15.90
C ALA A 355 -1.49 5.31 16.68
N LYS A 356 -2.26 5.08 17.76
CA LYS A 356 -2.86 6.18 18.51
C LYS A 356 -1.78 6.92 19.32
N PRO A 357 -1.87 8.26 19.44
CA PRO A 357 -1.01 8.99 20.36
C PRO A 357 -1.23 8.49 21.78
N ASN A 358 -0.24 8.72 22.64
CA ASN A 358 -0.41 8.47 24.07
C ASN A 358 -1.59 9.32 24.58
N ALA A 359 -2.44 8.75 25.45
CA ALA A 359 -3.67 9.41 25.89
C ALA A 359 -3.43 10.74 26.63
N LYS A 360 -2.21 10.97 27.11
CA LYS A 360 -1.78 12.19 27.77
C LYS A 360 -0.36 12.52 27.36
N ARG A 361 -0.06 13.81 27.39
CA ARG A 361 1.30 14.34 27.33
C ARG A 361 2.20 13.61 28.34
N PRO A 362 3.44 13.25 27.97
CA PRO A 362 4.31 12.52 28.88
C PRO A 362 4.69 13.43 30.06
N THR A 363 4.61 12.87 31.28
CA THR A 363 4.98 13.55 32.53
C THR A 363 6.22 12.88 33.13
N GLY A 364 6.99 13.62 33.94
CA GLY A 364 8.21 13.12 34.58
C GLY A 364 9.50 13.50 33.85
N LYS A 365 10.62 12.85 34.20
CA LYS A 365 11.93 13.17 33.63
C LYS A 365 12.07 12.63 32.21
N ALA A 366 12.36 13.50 31.25
CA ALA A 366 12.72 13.10 29.89
C ALA A 366 14.02 12.29 29.92
N THR A 367 14.05 11.16 29.21
CA THR A 367 15.20 10.26 29.14
C THR A 367 15.35 9.71 27.73
N VAL A 368 16.58 9.76 27.24
CA VAL A 368 16.99 9.06 26.01
C VAL A 368 17.68 7.76 26.45
N PRO A 369 16.97 6.62 26.48
CA PRO A 369 17.52 5.37 26.96
C PRO A 369 18.57 4.82 25.98
N ASP A 370 19.44 3.95 26.49
CA ASP A 370 20.26 3.07 25.67
C ASP A 370 19.38 1.93 25.11
N ALA A 371 18.65 2.27 24.05
CA ALA A 371 17.74 1.41 23.31
C ALA A 371 17.92 1.67 21.81
N PRO A 372 17.55 0.71 20.94
CA PRO A 372 17.58 0.90 19.49
C PRO A 372 16.87 2.21 19.08
N LYS A 373 17.48 2.94 18.15
CA LYS A 373 16.97 4.23 17.63
C LYS A 373 16.75 4.12 16.11
N PRO A 374 15.96 5.02 15.51
CA PRO A 374 15.90 5.15 14.05
C PRO A 374 17.24 5.63 13.47
N ASP A 375 17.39 5.48 12.16
CA ASP A 375 18.52 5.98 11.36
C ASP A 375 17.95 6.62 10.10
N LEU A 376 17.66 7.92 10.15
CA LEU A 376 17.09 8.65 9.03
C LEU A 376 18.16 8.91 7.99
N ARG A 377 17.83 8.55 6.75
CA ARG A 377 18.69 8.76 5.60
C ARG A 377 17.88 9.42 4.51
N SER A 378 18.47 10.40 3.86
CA SER A 378 17.85 11.02 2.69
C SER A 378 18.17 10.20 1.44
N LEU A 379 17.23 10.15 0.50
CA LEU A 379 17.47 9.66 -0.86
C LEU A 379 17.76 10.84 -1.81
N PRO A 380 18.48 10.64 -2.93
CA PRO A 380 18.61 11.67 -3.95
C PRO A 380 17.23 12.07 -4.50
N ALA A 381 17.04 13.36 -4.77
CA ALA A 381 15.81 13.85 -5.39
C ALA A 381 15.58 13.28 -6.80
N TYR A 382 14.31 13.14 -7.20
CA TYR A 382 13.87 12.61 -8.50
C TYR A 382 12.58 13.29 -8.98
N GLY A 383 12.05 12.94 -10.14
CA GLY A 383 10.88 13.62 -10.73
C GLY A 383 11.11 15.13 -10.91
N ILE A 384 12.33 15.52 -11.26
CA ILE A 384 12.75 16.92 -11.29
C ILE A 384 12.35 17.56 -12.60
N THR A 385 11.55 18.62 -12.51
CA THR A 385 11.02 19.37 -13.65
C THR A 385 11.11 20.87 -13.40
N VAL A 386 10.94 21.66 -14.47
CA VAL A 386 10.70 23.11 -14.34
C VAL A 386 9.23 23.37 -14.63
N ASN A 387 8.56 24.15 -13.78
CA ASN A 387 7.18 24.59 -13.95
C ASN A 387 6.98 26.03 -13.45
N ASP A 388 5.77 26.56 -13.61
CA ASP A 388 5.41 27.93 -13.19
C ASP A 388 5.10 28.04 -11.67
N GLY A 389 5.37 26.95 -10.92
CA GLY A 389 5.10 26.83 -9.49
C GLY A 389 3.64 26.54 -9.15
N TYR A 390 3.37 26.22 -7.89
CA TYR A 390 2.03 25.89 -7.41
C TYR A 390 1.01 27.03 -7.58
N GLU A 391 1.46 28.28 -7.45
CA GLU A 391 0.61 29.47 -7.64
C GLU A 391 0.54 29.94 -9.11
N GLU A 392 1.19 29.22 -10.04
CA GLU A 392 1.24 29.51 -11.48
C GLU A 392 1.52 30.99 -11.82
N LYS A 393 2.46 31.60 -11.09
CA LYS A 393 2.78 33.02 -11.23
C LYS A 393 3.55 33.26 -12.54
N ALA A 394 2.92 33.96 -13.47
CA ALA A 394 3.52 34.32 -14.75
C ALA A 394 4.93 34.95 -14.60
N GLY A 395 5.89 34.43 -15.38
CA GLY A 395 7.27 34.92 -15.41
C GLY A 395 8.16 34.46 -14.26
N ARG A 396 7.71 33.46 -13.48
CA ARG A 396 8.52 32.73 -12.50
C ARG A 396 8.80 31.32 -12.98
N ASP A 397 9.98 30.82 -12.65
CA ASP A 397 10.38 29.46 -12.94
C ASP A 397 10.74 28.75 -11.63
N TYR A 398 10.10 27.62 -11.37
CA TYR A 398 10.32 26.80 -10.19
C TYR A 398 10.91 25.45 -10.58
N LEU A 399 11.98 25.05 -9.89
CA LEU A 399 12.55 23.72 -10.02
C LEU A 399 11.84 22.78 -9.04
N ALA A 400 10.84 22.05 -9.52
CA ALA A 400 10.06 21.11 -8.73
C ALA A 400 10.78 19.76 -8.62
N PHE A 401 10.60 19.05 -7.50
CA PHE A 401 11.26 17.75 -7.25
C PHE A 401 10.54 16.89 -6.22
N SER A 402 10.66 15.58 -6.35
CA SER A 402 10.35 14.61 -5.29
C SER A 402 11.53 14.46 -4.33
N ALA A 403 11.25 14.33 -3.04
CA ALA A 403 12.25 14.11 -1.99
C ALA A 403 11.78 13.04 -1.01
N ASN A 404 12.71 12.26 -0.46
CA ASN A 404 12.43 11.17 0.45
C ASN A 404 13.43 11.12 1.62
N VAL A 405 12.91 10.90 2.82
CA VAL A 405 13.68 10.51 4.01
C VAL A 405 13.16 9.16 4.49
N TRP A 406 14.06 8.20 4.74
CA TRP A 406 13.69 6.85 5.14
C TRP A 406 14.42 6.39 6.39
N ASN A 407 13.82 5.44 7.10
CA ASN A 407 14.38 4.89 8.32
C ASN A 407 15.13 3.58 8.04
N ALA A 408 16.46 3.68 7.98
CA ALA A 408 17.38 2.55 7.83
C ALA A 408 17.72 1.87 9.17
N GLY A 409 17.19 2.40 10.27
CA GLY A 409 17.58 2.04 11.62
C GLY A 409 16.86 0.79 12.11
N PRO A 410 17.33 0.19 13.21
CA PRO A 410 16.74 -1.02 13.76
C PRO A 410 15.40 -0.80 14.49
N ALA A 411 14.96 0.45 14.67
CA ALA A 411 13.73 0.82 15.37
C ALA A 411 12.97 1.91 14.62
N LYS A 412 11.64 1.88 14.74
CA LYS A 412 10.75 2.91 14.21
C LYS A 412 10.99 4.27 14.86
N LEU A 413 10.76 5.34 14.11
CA LEU A 413 10.61 6.68 14.66
C LEU A 413 9.15 6.86 15.08
N VAL A 414 8.91 7.29 16.32
CA VAL A 414 7.56 7.59 16.83
C VAL A 414 7.59 8.97 17.48
N VAL A 415 6.75 9.87 16.98
CA VAL A 415 6.61 11.23 17.50
C VAL A 415 5.13 11.49 17.82
N ASP A 416 4.85 11.98 19.03
CA ASP A 416 3.51 12.51 19.34
C ASP A 416 3.55 14.03 19.45
N GLY A 417 2.55 14.69 18.88
CA GLY A 417 2.21 16.07 19.16
C GLY A 417 1.10 16.17 20.19
N PHE A 418 1.20 17.13 21.11
CA PHE A 418 0.12 17.51 22.03
C PHE A 418 -0.19 19.00 21.96
N ARG A 419 -1.39 19.34 21.49
CA ARG A 419 -1.88 20.73 21.43
C ARG A 419 -2.38 21.18 22.79
N SER A 420 -1.87 22.32 23.27
CA SER A 420 -2.44 22.97 24.46
C SER A 420 -3.69 23.76 24.07
N PRO A 421 -4.69 23.94 24.96
CA PRO A 421 -5.88 24.73 24.66
C PRO A 421 -5.53 26.14 24.14
N GLY A 422 -6.11 26.53 23.00
CA GLY A 422 -5.92 27.85 22.40
C GLY A 422 -4.54 28.11 21.78
N LYS A 423 -3.71 27.09 21.57
CA LYS A 423 -2.40 27.23 20.91
C LYS A 423 -2.45 26.75 19.48
N GLU A 424 -1.75 27.44 18.58
CA GLU A 424 -1.62 27.03 17.17
C GLU A 424 -0.69 25.82 16.99
N LEU A 425 0.36 25.71 17.80
CA LEU A 425 1.33 24.63 17.71
C LEU A 425 1.06 23.50 18.70
N MET A 426 1.47 22.28 18.32
CA MET A 426 1.63 21.17 19.26
C MET A 426 3.06 21.10 19.77
N ASP A 427 3.24 20.72 21.04
CA ASP A 427 4.56 20.32 21.52
C ASP A 427 4.82 18.86 21.13
N ALA A 428 5.97 18.58 20.54
CA ALA A 428 6.31 17.26 20.00
C ALA A 428 7.29 16.49 20.89
N TYR A 429 7.07 15.19 21.01
CA TYR A 429 7.87 14.26 21.82
C TYR A 429 8.21 13.01 21.03
N GLN A 430 9.50 12.66 20.99
CA GLN A 430 9.94 11.38 20.44
C GLN A 430 9.89 10.30 21.52
N TYR A 431 9.38 9.11 21.17
CA TYR A 431 9.28 7.96 22.07
C TYR A 431 10.25 6.84 21.68
N PHE A 432 10.79 6.16 22.70
CA PHE A 432 11.74 5.06 22.53
C PHE A 432 11.14 3.76 23.04
N TYR A 433 11.35 2.68 22.29
CA TYR A 433 10.83 1.35 22.58
C TYR A 433 11.97 0.32 22.68
N ASP A 434 11.82 -0.65 23.57
CA ASP A 434 12.73 -1.79 23.64
C ASP A 434 12.41 -2.84 22.55
N ALA A 435 13.23 -3.89 22.47
CA ALA A 435 13.05 -4.97 21.51
C ALA A 435 11.74 -5.77 21.68
N LYS A 436 11.04 -5.61 22.82
CA LYS A 436 9.72 -6.23 23.07
C LYS A 436 8.57 -5.27 22.75
N GLY A 437 8.86 -4.07 22.22
CA GLY A 437 7.86 -3.06 21.92
C GLY A 437 7.35 -2.30 23.13
N LYS A 438 8.00 -2.40 24.30
CA LYS A 438 7.64 -1.62 25.49
C LYS A 438 8.26 -0.22 25.39
N GLN A 439 7.47 0.82 25.61
CA GLN A 439 7.99 2.18 25.72
C GLN A 439 8.92 2.28 26.94
N VAL A 440 10.15 2.73 26.74
CA VAL A 440 11.22 2.80 27.76
C VAL A 440 11.78 4.20 27.98
N GLY A 441 11.37 5.18 27.17
CA GLY A 441 11.75 6.57 27.37
C GLY A 441 11.05 7.50 26.39
N TYR A 442 11.27 8.79 26.60
CA TYR A 442 10.83 9.84 25.68
C TYR A 442 11.72 11.08 25.83
N THR A 443 11.75 11.92 24.80
CA THR A 443 12.39 13.25 24.86
C THR A 443 11.55 14.28 24.10
N PRO A 444 11.47 15.54 24.56
CA PRO A 444 10.99 16.64 23.73
C PRO A 444 11.83 16.73 22.44
N THR A 445 11.17 16.98 21.31
CA THR A 445 11.84 16.93 20.00
C THR A 445 11.44 18.07 19.05
N GLY A 446 10.57 19.00 19.48
CA GLY A 446 10.22 20.18 18.69
C GLY A 446 8.74 20.50 18.78
N THR A 447 8.15 20.91 17.67
CA THR A 447 6.73 21.27 17.56
C THR A 447 6.08 20.59 16.36
N MET A 448 4.75 20.62 16.30
CA MET A 448 4.00 20.38 15.07
C MET A 448 3.13 21.58 14.74
N GLU A 449 2.99 21.88 13.45
CA GLU A 449 2.16 22.96 12.92
C GLU A 449 1.10 22.43 11.96
N TRP A 450 -0.04 23.12 11.88
CA TRP A 450 -1.09 22.80 10.93
C TRP A 450 -0.80 23.50 9.60
N ASP A 451 -0.85 22.77 8.49
CA ASP A 451 -0.75 23.36 7.15
C ASP A 451 -2.14 23.47 6.51
N PRO A 452 -2.68 24.69 6.32
CA PRO A 452 -4.03 24.88 5.77
C PRO A 452 -4.08 24.84 4.24
N ARG A 453 -2.95 24.60 3.54
CA ARG A 453 -2.91 24.62 2.08
C ARG A 453 -3.63 23.40 1.50
N PRO A 454 -4.44 23.55 0.43
CA PRO A 454 -5.11 22.41 -0.21
C PRO A 454 -4.12 21.29 -0.58
N GLY A 455 -4.42 20.06 -0.16
CA GLY A 455 -3.54 18.89 -0.31
C GLY A 455 -2.52 18.70 0.83
N HIS A 456 -2.46 19.62 1.78
CA HIS A 456 -1.60 19.57 2.98
C HIS A 456 -2.36 19.74 4.30
N GLU A 457 -3.69 19.63 4.28
CA GLU A 457 -4.60 19.82 5.42
C GLU A 457 -4.42 18.73 6.50
N HIS A 458 -3.25 18.71 7.12
CA HIS A 458 -2.80 17.79 8.17
C HIS A 458 -1.69 18.44 9.01
N TRP A 459 -1.35 17.84 10.15
CA TRP A 459 -0.26 18.32 11.01
C TRP A 459 1.10 17.94 10.44
N HIS A 460 2.08 18.82 10.64
CA HIS A 460 3.46 18.64 10.20
C HIS A 460 4.42 18.76 11.38
N PHE A 461 5.29 17.78 11.55
CA PHE A 461 6.45 17.90 12.42
C PHE A 461 7.44 18.92 11.85
N THR A 462 7.68 19.99 12.61
CA THR A 462 8.69 20.98 12.27
C THR A 462 10.07 20.34 12.31
N ASP A 463 10.97 20.69 11.39
CA ASP A 463 12.37 20.26 11.44
C ASP A 463 12.62 18.77 11.17
N PHE A 464 11.73 18.10 10.44
CA PHE A 464 11.97 16.73 9.94
C PHE A 464 13.03 16.70 8.82
N ALA A 465 12.95 17.64 7.88
CA ALA A 465 13.85 17.74 6.75
C ALA A 465 14.06 19.19 6.31
N SER A 466 15.13 19.45 5.57
CA SER A 466 15.42 20.73 4.92
C SER A 466 15.91 20.49 3.50
N TYR A 467 15.37 21.24 2.56
CA TYR A 467 15.78 21.18 1.15
C TYR A 467 16.51 22.44 0.74
N ARG A 468 17.66 22.26 0.11
CA ARG A 468 18.55 23.36 -0.29
C ARG A 468 19.03 23.14 -1.71
N LEU A 469 19.05 24.21 -2.51
CA LEU A 469 19.73 24.23 -3.78
C LEU A 469 21.12 24.82 -3.57
N LEU A 470 22.14 24.00 -3.75
CA LEU A 470 23.53 24.36 -3.59
C LEU A 470 24.16 24.68 -4.96
N LYS A 471 25.09 25.64 -4.98
CA LYS A 471 25.92 25.92 -6.16
C LYS A 471 26.95 24.81 -6.38
N ALA A 472 27.73 24.92 -7.46
CA ALA A 472 28.78 23.97 -7.80
C ALA A 472 29.82 23.77 -6.68
N ASP A 473 30.13 24.82 -5.92
CA ASP A 473 31.04 24.83 -4.77
C ASP A 473 30.38 24.34 -3.45
N LYS A 474 29.15 23.81 -3.53
CA LYS A 474 28.33 23.34 -2.40
C LYS A 474 27.89 24.42 -1.41
N LYS A 475 28.07 25.71 -1.74
CA LYS A 475 27.48 26.78 -0.94
C LYS A 475 25.99 26.91 -1.26
N GLU A 476 25.21 27.21 -0.23
CA GLU A 476 23.77 27.40 -0.35
C GLU A 476 23.45 28.56 -1.31
N SER A 477 22.48 28.33 -2.20
CA SER A 477 21.96 29.33 -3.12
C SER A 477 20.52 29.69 -2.79
N VAL A 478 19.68 28.68 -2.60
CA VAL A 478 18.25 28.82 -2.30
C VAL A 478 17.87 27.77 -1.28
N ARG A 479 17.06 28.14 -0.29
CA ARG A 479 16.40 27.21 0.62
C ARG A 479 14.94 27.09 0.20
N SER A 480 14.41 25.87 0.20
CA SER A 480 12.97 25.65 -0.03
C SER A 480 12.18 26.18 1.17
N GLY A 481 10.99 26.72 0.92
CA GLY A 481 10.06 27.15 1.97
C GLY A 481 9.35 26.00 2.69
N LYS A 482 9.74 24.75 2.45
CA LYS A 482 9.20 23.59 3.16
C LYS A 482 9.99 23.30 4.42
N GLU A 483 9.36 23.58 5.56
CA GLU A 483 10.02 23.58 6.88
C GLU A 483 9.38 22.60 7.88
N ALA A 484 8.23 22.02 7.53
CA ALA A 484 7.52 21.03 8.33
C ALA A 484 6.95 19.90 7.44
N PHE A 485 6.83 18.69 8.00
CA PHE A 485 6.47 17.47 7.28
C PHE A 485 5.61 16.54 8.16
N CYS A 486 4.54 15.99 7.62
CA CYS A 486 3.85 14.80 8.14
C CYS A 486 4.72 13.56 7.91
N LEU A 487 4.98 12.75 8.95
CA LEU A 487 5.71 11.48 8.83
C LEU A 487 4.77 10.31 8.53
N ALA A 488 4.82 9.79 7.29
CA ALA A 488 4.05 8.63 6.85
C ALA A 488 4.92 7.58 6.14
N ASN A 489 4.44 6.33 6.11
CA ASN A 489 5.12 5.19 5.48
C ASN A 489 4.76 5.09 3.99
N THR A 490 5.03 6.13 3.21
CA THR A 490 4.57 6.24 1.81
C THR A 490 5.29 5.28 0.87
N ASP A 491 6.56 4.96 1.16
CA ASP A 491 7.41 4.17 0.25
C ASP A 491 8.12 3.02 0.95
N ALA A 492 8.18 1.89 0.25
CA ALA A 492 9.08 0.79 0.59
C ALA A 492 10.49 1.06 0.04
N VAL A 493 11.41 1.49 0.91
CA VAL A 493 12.80 1.81 0.51
C VAL A 493 13.71 0.61 0.66
N ASP A 494 13.75 -0.04 1.82
CA ASP A 494 14.47 -1.30 1.99
C ASP A 494 13.78 -2.24 2.99
N TYR A 495 12.90 -3.09 2.46
CA TYR A 495 12.21 -4.10 3.26
C TYR A 495 13.06 -5.35 3.52
N THR A 496 14.34 -5.32 3.17
CA THR A 496 15.27 -6.43 3.44
C THR A 496 16.19 -6.17 4.62
N VAL A 497 16.16 -4.97 5.20
CA VAL A 497 16.83 -4.68 6.45
C VAL A 497 16.20 -5.45 7.60
N LYS A 498 16.97 -5.62 8.68
CA LYS A 498 16.50 -6.30 9.88
C LYS A 498 15.35 -5.49 10.51
N ASN A 499 14.29 -6.19 10.93
CA ASN A 499 13.09 -5.62 11.56
C ASN A 499 12.22 -4.74 10.65
N ALA A 500 12.42 -4.75 9.32
CA ALA A 500 11.54 -4.02 8.42
C ALA A 500 10.08 -4.48 8.59
N ASN A 501 9.17 -3.52 8.68
CA ASN A 501 7.74 -3.82 8.71
C ASN A 501 7.22 -3.87 7.25
N TRP A 502 6.77 -5.05 6.81
CA TRP A 502 6.24 -5.24 5.45
C TRP A 502 4.78 -4.80 5.29
N HIS A 503 4.13 -4.47 6.41
CA HIS A 503 2.78 -3.92 6.48
C HIS A 503 2.80 -2.74 7.45
N PRO A 504 3.47 -1.64 7.09
CA PRO A 504 3.39 -0.44 7.91
C PRO A 504 1.95 0.08 7.95
N ASP A 505 1.57 0.62 9.11
CA ASP A 505 0.36 1.43 9.23
C ASP A 505 0.67 2.87 8.75
N ASN A 506 -0.34 3.74 8.64
CA ASN A 506 -0.16 5.16 8.30
C ASN A 506 0.63 5.36 6.98
N THR A 507 0.25 4.65 5.92
CA THR A 507 0.89 4.74 4.59
C THR A 507 0.42 5.92 3.75
N ASP A 508 -0.54 6.69 4.26
CA ASP A 508 -1.16 7.80 3.55
C ASP A 508 -1.05 9.09 4.36
N LEU A 509 -0.48 10.13 3.74
CA LEU A 509 -0.26 11.44 4.33
C LEU A 509 -1.58 12.11 4.76
N SER A 510 -2.69 11.85 4.07
CA SER A 510 -3.98 12.49 4.38
C SER A 510 -4.63 11.98 5.66
N THR A 511 -4.30 10.75 6.08
CA THR A 511 -4.89 10.11 7.26
C THR A 511 -3.90 9.93 8.41
N ALA A 512 -2.60 9.91 8.12
CA ALA A 512 -1.56 9.64 9.11
C ALA A 512 -1.38 10.76 10.16
N CYS A 513 -1.61 12.01 9.76
CA CYS A 513 -1.17 13.18 10.53
C CYS A 513 -2.32 14.05 11.08
N GLY A 514 -3.49 13.43 11.27
CA GLY A 514 -4.63 14.04 11.94
C GLY A 514 -5.32 15.17 11.16
N GLN A 515 -6.36 15.73 11.77
CA GLN A 515 -7.17 16.83 11.23
C GLN A 515 -6.98 18.13 12.04
N GLU A 516 -7.51 19.25 11.55
CA GLU A 516 -7.27 20.59 12.14
C GLU A 516 -7.63 20.66 13.63
N ASN A 517 -8.74 20.01 14.00
CA ASN A 517 -9.25 19.98 15.38
C ASN A 517 -8.56 18.94 16.28
N SER A 518 -7.49 18.29 15.80
CA SER A 518 -6.75 17.30 16.59
C SER A 518 -6.08 17.97 17.79
N ILE A 519 -6.29 17.40 18.97
CA ILE A 519 -5.61 17.81 20.21
C ILE A 519 -4.33 16.99 20.46
N SER A 520 -4.18 15.88 19.75
CA SER A 520 -2.98 15.05 19.76
C SER A 520 -2.87 14.26 18.47
N VAL A 521 -1.66 14.11 17.95
CA VAL A 521 -1.34 13.34 16.74
C VAL A 521 -0.16 12.43 17.05
N ARG A 522 -0.11 11.25 16.42
CA ARG A 522 1.07 10.38 16.42
C ARG A 522 1.49 10.11 14.99
N GLU A 523 2.73 10.43 14.69
CA GLU A 523 3.36 10.20 13.40
C GLU A 523 4.47 9.14 13.56
N VAL A 524 4.53 8.20 12.62
CA VAL A 524 5.40 7.02 12.71
C VAL A 524 6.06 6.73 11.38
N LEU A 525 7.39 6.67 11.38
CA LEU A 525 8.19 6.17 10.25
C LEU A 525 8.82 4.81 10.62
N ASP A 526 8.26 3.76 10.06
CA ASP A 526 8.63 2.36 10.30
C ASP A 526 9.97 2.00 9.64
N VAL A 527 10.59 0.94 10.15
CA VAL A 527 11.87 0.44 9.66
C VAL A 527 11.74 -0.01 8.20
N GLY A 528 12.65 0.47 7.35
CA GLY A 528 12.69 0.18 5.92
C GLY A 528 11.73 1.02 5.08
N SER A 529 10.82 1.78 5.71
CA SER A 529 9.90 2.69 5.03
C SER A 529 10.51 4.08 4.87
N GLY A 530 10.09 4.78 3.83
CA GLY A 530 10.38 6.17 3.57
C GLY A 530 9.13 7.02 3.50
N ASP A 531 9.34 8.31 3.73
CA ASP A 531 8.36 9.38 3.62
C ASP A 531 8.74 10.24 2.41
N THR A 532 7.95 10.13 1.34
CA THR A 532 8.14 10.83 0.08
C THR A 532 7.13 11.95 -0.05
N TYR A 533 7.66 13.13 -0.40
CA TYR A 533 6.85 14.21 -0.92
C TYR A 533 7.12 14.40 -2.40
N THR A 534 6.05 14.35 -3.20
CA THR A 534 6.12 14.46 -4.67
C THR A 534 6.17 15.91 -5.13
N GLN A 535 6.66 16.13 -6.36
CA GLN A 535 6.91 17.45 -6.93
C GLN A 535 5.66 18.35 -7.08
N ASP A 536 4.46 17.76 -7.04
CA ASP A 536 3.19 18.48 -7.22
C ASP A 536 2.71 19.15 -5.92
N LEU A 537 3.40 18.90 -4.81
CA LEU A 537 3.02 19.39 -3.50
C LEU A 537 3.55 20.82 -3.23
N PRO A 538 2.75 21.70 -2.61
CA PRO A 538 3.20 23.00 -2.10
C PRO A 538 4.57 22.98 -1.43
N GLY A 539 5.45 23.90 -1.85
CA GLY A 539 6.81 24.03 -1.30
C GLY A 539 7.84 23.00 -1.83
N GLN A 540 7.44 22.03 -2.66
CA GLN A 540 8.35 21.06 -3.30
C GLN A 540 9.12 21.63 -4.50
N SER A 541 9.61 22.86 -4.37
CA SER A 541 10.38 23.51 -5.42
C SER A 541 11.34 24.57 -4.90
N PHE A 542 12.24 25.02 -5.78
CA PHE A 542 13.07 26.21 -5.58
C PHE A 542 12.72 27.27 -6.63
N ASP A 543 12.56 28.54 -6.25
CA ASP A 543 12.51 29.64 -7.22
C ASP A 543 13.90 29.75 -7.89
N ILE A 544 13.96 29.42 -9.18
CA ILE A 544 15.18 29.46 -9.99
C ILE A 544 15.17 30.61 -11.03
N THR A 545 14.16 31.48 -10.98
CA THR A 545 13.89 32.55 -11.95
C THR A 545 15.11 33.43 -12.20
N GLY A 546 15.81 33.81 -11.12
CA GLY A 546 16.96 34.71 -11.16
C GLY A 546 18.32 34.02 -11.10
N LEU A 547 18.37 32.67 -11.09
CA LEU A 547 19.62 31.95 -10.92
C LEU A 547 20.41 31.88 -12.23
N PRO A 548 21.75 32.07 -12.20
CA PRO A 548 22.61 31.84 -13.36
C PRO A 548 22.48 30.42 -13.94
N ASN A 549 22.81 30.28 -15.22
CA ASN A 549 23.04 28.96 -15.82
C ASN A 549 24.25 28.28 -15.17
N GLY A 550 24.18 26.97 -14.98
CA GLY A 550 25.30 26.22 -14.41
C GLY A 550 24.90 24.96 -13.69
N THR A 551 25.89 24.35 -13.03
CA THR A 551 25.70 23.15 -12.22
C THR A 551 25.26 23.53 -10.80
N TYR A 552 24.22 22.85 -10.35
CA TYR A 552 23.69 22.94 -8.99
C TYR A 552 23.48 21.55 -8.40
N TYR A 553 23.22 21.50 -7.09
CA TYR A 553 22.88 20.28 -6.38
C TYR A 553 21.67 20.51 -5.50
N ILE A 554 20.62 19.72 -5.68
CA ILE A 554 19.53 19.63 -4.71
C ILE A 554 20.05 18.80 -3.54
N GLN A 555 20.03 19.37 -2.35
CA GLN A 555 20.33 18.69 -1.10
C GLN A 555 19.02 18.37 -0.39
N VAL A 556 18.84 17.10 -0.07
CA VAL A 556 17.83 16.60 0.86
C VAL A 556 18.56 16.29 2.17
N LEU A 557 18.21 16.98 3.25
CA LEU A 557 18.84 16.83 4.55
C LEU A 557 17.78 16.47 5.60
N ALA A 558 17.90 15.30 6.22
CA ALA A 558 17.04 14.86 7.31
C ALA A 558 17.52 15.41 8.66
N ASN A 559 16.59 15.69 9.58
CA ASN A 559 16.85 16.12 10.96
C ASN A 559 17.95 17.20 11.07
N PRO A 560 17.82 18.35 10.39
CA PRO A 560 18.92 19.28 10.19
C PRO A 560 19.42 19.92 11.50
N GLU A 561 18.56 20.14 12.50
CA GLU A 561 18.98 20.66 13.82
C GLU A 561 19.28 19.55 14.85
N ASN A 562 19.29 18.27 14.46
CA ASN A 562 19.56 17.11 15.33
C ASN A 562 18.61 17.01 16.55
N ARG A 563 17.35 17.41 16.39
CA ARG A 563 16.33 17.32 17.45
C ARG A 563 15.87 15.89 17.67
N LEU A 564 15.69 15.13 16.59
CA LEU A 564 15.37 13.72 16.66
C LEU A 564 16.61 12.94 17.07
N LYS A 565 16.44 11.92 17.92
CA LYS A 565 17.52 11.05 18.37
C LYS A 565 17.60 9.83 17.47
N GLU A 566 18.78 9.64 16.91
CA GLU A 566 19.04 8.65 15.88
C GLU A 566 20.33 7.89 16.19
N THR A 567 20.59 6.81 15.45
CA THR A 567 21.86 6.08 15.59
C THR A 567 23.04 6.78 14.94
N ASN A 568 22.80 7.59 13.89
CA ASN A 568 23.83 8.29 13.14
C ASN A 568 23.21 9.55 12.53
N HIS A 569 23.92 10.67 12.61
CA HIS A 569 23.50 11.95 12.01
C HIS A 569 24.36 12.33 10.79
N LYS A 570 25.42 11.55 10.50
CA LYS A 570 26.41 11.85 9.45
C LYS A 570 25.97 11.38 8.06
N ASN A 571 24.86 10.65 7.98
CA ASN A 571 24.28 10.02 6.81
C ASN A 571 22.93 10.62 6.41
N ASN A 572 22.55 11.75 7.02
CA ASN A 572 21.24 12.38 6.82
C ASN A 572 21.14 13.18 5.51
N SER A 573 22.25 13.43 4.81
CA SER A 573 22.30 14.26 3.60
C SER A 573 22.44 13.44 2.33
N ALA A 574 21.61 13.73 1.32
CA ALA A 574 21.75 13.25 -0.05
C ALA A 574 21.83 14.43 -1.04
N LEU A 575 22.61 14.27 -2.10
CA LEU A 575 22.80 15.29 -3.14
C LEU A 575 22.38 14.77 -4.51
N ARG A 576 21.63 15.58 -5.25
CA ARG A 576 21.24 15.33 -6.64
C ARG A 576 21.75 16.43 -7.55
N LYS A 577 22.64 16.10 -8.48
CA LYS A 577 23.16 17.04 -9.48
C LYS A 577 22.07 17.43 -10.47
N VAL A 578 21.96 18.72 -10.76
CA VAL A 578 21.13 19.29 -11.84
C VAL A 578 21.94 20.35 -12.60
N VAL A 579 21.59 20.58 -13.86
CA VAL A 579 22.20 21.64 -14.69
C VAL A 579 21.09 22.57 -15.16
N LEU A 580 21.14 23.83 -14.70
CA LEU A 580 20.18 24.85 -15.06
C LEU A 580 20.62 25.58 -16.34
N GLY A 581 19.69 25.74 -17.26
CA GLY A 581 19.85 26.43 -18.52
C GLY A 581 18.68 27.37 -18.82
N GLY A 582 18.61 27.85 -20.07
CA GLY A 582 17.52 28.72 -20.53
C GLY A 582 17.69 30.17 -20.09
N LYS A 583 16.57 30.92 -20.17
CA LYS A 583 16.47 32.35 -19.83
C LYS A 583 15.41 32.53 -18.74
N LYS A 584 15.36 33.70 -18.11
CA LYS A 584 14.31 34.04 -17.14
C LYS A 584 12.91 33.93 -17.80
N GLY A 585 11.96 33.28 -17.13
CA GLY A 585 10.62 32.96 -17.63
C GLY A 585 10.57 31.80 -18.64
N ALA A 586 11.70 31.11 -18.85
CA ALA A 586 11.85 29.97 -19.75
C ALA A 586 13.09 29.15 -19.33
N ARG A 587 13.19 28.82 -18.04
CA ARG A 587 14.32 28.05 -17.52
C ARG A 587 14.22 26.60 -17.97
N THR A 588 15.37 25.95 -18.15
CA THR A 588 15.43 24.51 -18.45
C THR A 588 16.29 23.79 -17.42
N VAL A 589 16.04 22.50 -17.25
CA VAL A 589 16.86 21.62 -16.40
C VAL A 589 17.30 20.40 -17.18
N THR A 590 18.58 20.04 -17.07
CA THR A 590 19.10 18.72 -17.43
C THR A 590 19.49 17.99 -16.17
N VAL A 591 19.09 16.73 -16.05
CA VAL A 591 19.38 15.94 -14.85
C VAL A 591 20.13 14.66 -15.22
N PRO A 592 21.45 14.60 -14.97
CA PRO A 592 22.24 13.39 -15.22
C PRO A 592 21.73 12.19 -14.40
N ALA A 593 22.00 10.95 -14.81
CA ALA A 593 21.72 9.79 -13.96
C ALA A 593 22.46 9.89 -12.60
N HIS A 594 21.87 9.31 -11.55
CA HIS A 594 22.57 9.10 -10.28
C HIS A 594 23.12 7.68 -10.27
N GLU A 595 24.40 7.55 -10.64
CA GLU A 595 25.02 6.23 -10.86
C GLU A 595 24.21 5.42 -11.89
N LEU A 596 23.76 4.21 -11.58
CA LEU A 596 22.92 3.40 -12.49
C LEU A 596 21.43 3.80 -12.49
N VAL A 597 21.02 4.76 -11.67
CA VAL A 597 19.62 5.17 -11.52
C VAL A 597 19.31 6.34 -12.43
N ASN A 598 18.50 6.09 -13.46
CA ASN A 598 17.89 7.15 -14.26
C ASN A 598 16.43 7.34 -13.84
N ALA A 599 16.15 8.47 -13.18
CA ALA A 599 14.88 8.72 -12.48
C ALA A 599 14.22 10.06 -12.85
N ASN A 600 14.59 10.62 -14.01
CA ASN A 600 14.02 11.84 -14.58
C ASN A 600 13.77 11.69 -16.08
#